data_AF-A0A1M4XNH8-F1
#
_entry.id   AF-A0A1M4XNH8-F1
#
_cell.length_a   1.000
_cell.length_b   1.000
_cell.length_c   1.000
_cell.angle_alpha   90.00
_cell.angle_beta   90.00
_cell.angle_gamma   90.00
#
_symmetry.space_group_name_H-M   'P 1'
#
loop_
_entity.id
_entity.type
_entity.pdbx_description
1 polymer ?
#
loop_
_entity_poly.entity_id
_entity_poly.type
_entity_poly.pdbx_seq_one_letter_code
_entity_poly.pdbx_strand_id
1 'polypeptide(L)'
;MPDRSNDQRNYSSNRSSSNNTDSSADRSTKEKLPHLVPQYLSNALSSTPDPPAKRASGGERFHGVVDIREINKQSNKDSSEDPLKKAVLDSFEGDPVIDAKVWKEVDERLRRRLTESYGRSHVMVPLELLSPLVCGVGIESITEVGFSFQNPFGLPYYPGSSIKGLARRAAADLDWPEEKICSYFGEAITSTEDQGNAGMLCFLDAYLEPKYTIEIMTPHISPYLQSSGKDYPPSDIYKPTPIRFLAVAPGAKVTIHVLALNPKDNTWRDDVEMILEYLAKYGLGAKTSAGYGVGQIDDKAKDRAEEEVKQQEQRRQEESYLRSLDPNKRKLEELKSEKRFSSQTPPGLYISILKDKEATADDPSFMRYVAQLAKDSLKEQDSWLDEKELQVLRSNPKDRSISSKKRNRLTDVELIIGFLAEE
;
A
#
# COMPACT_ATOMS: atom_id res chain seq x y z
N MET A 1 -29.31 -27.74 54.21
CA MET A 1 -28.80 -29.07 54.62
C MET A 1 -28.73 -29.94 53.37
N PRO A 2 -27.60 -30.53 52.98
CA PRO A 2 -26.19 -30.34 53.41
C PRO A 2 -25.44 -29.40 52.42
N ASP A 3 -24.42 -28.59 52.74
CA ASP A 3 -23.17 -28.68 53.51
C ASP A 3 -21.99 -29.33 52.76
N ARG A 4 -21.04 -28.51 52.26
CA ARG A 4 -19.63 -28.44 52.74
C ARG A 4 -18.64 -27.66 51.86
N SER A 5 -17.72 -27.01 52.58
CA SER A 5 -16.30 -26.69 52.32
C SER A 5 -15.89 -25.57 51.36
N ASN A 6 -15.62 -24.42 52.00
CA ASN A 6 -14.45 -23.55 51.82
C ASN A 6 -13.18 -24.27 51.36
N ASP A 7 -12.47 -23.71 50.37
CA ASP A 7 -11.05 -23.93 50.17
C ASP A 7 -10.40 -22.61 49.67
N GLN A 8 -9.98 -21.77 50.63
CA GLN A 8 -9.07 -20.64 50.39
C GLN A 8 -7.64 -21.20 50.33
N ARG A 9 -6.94 -21.02 49.21
CA ARG A 9 -5.48 -21.23 49.14
C ARG A 9 -4.74 -19.92 48.93
N ASN A 10 -3.97 -19.59 49.96
CA ASN A 10 -2.96 -18.55 50.03
C ASN A 10 -1.93 -18.70 48.90
N TYR A 11 -1.64 -17.60 48.19
CA TYR A 11 -0.38 -17.46 47.46
C TYR A 11 0.59 -16.65 48.32
N SER A 12 1.61 -17.35 48.78
CA SER A 12 2.74 -16.88 49.58
C SER A 12 3.65 -15.93 48.80
N SER A 13 4.02 -14.86 49.47
CA SER A 13 5.14 -13.98 49.16
C SER A 13 6.47 -14.73 49.13
N ASN A 14 7.23 -14.61 48.03
CA ASN A 14 8.66 -14.90 48.02
C ASN A 14 9.45 -13.62 47.72
N ARG A 15 9.97 -13.03 48.80
CA ARG A 15 11.15 -12.16 48.79
C ARG A 15 12.38 -13.05 48.61
N SER A 16 13.23 -12.72 47.64
CA SER A 16 14.63 -13.16 47.63
C SER A 16 15.52 -11.93 47.53
N SER A 17 16.30 -11.74 48.59
CA SER A 17 17.27 -10.68 48.81
C SER A 17 18.67 -11.28 48.86
N SER A 18 19.61 -10.75 48.06
CA SER A 18 21.08 -10.76 48.21
C SER A 18 21.70 -10.61 46.81
N ASN A 19 22.76 -9.86 46.52
CA ASN A 19 23.66 -9.02 47.29
C ASN A 19 24.31 -8.01 46.33
N ASN A 20 24.58 -6.81 46.82
CA ASN A 20 25.49 -5.85 46.23
C ASN A 20 26.93 -6.36 46.32
N THR A 21 27.68 -6.24 45.23
CA THR A 21 29.12 -6.01 45.26
C THR A 21 29.45 -4.96 44.22
N ASP A 22 29.93 -3.82 44.71
CA ASP A 22 30.53 -2.73 43.95
C ASP A 22 31.70 -3.21 43.10
N SER A 23 31.76 -2.74 41.84
CA SER A 23 33.03 -2.42 41.21
C SER A 23 32.88 -1.18 40.32
N SER A 24 33.58 -0.14 40.74
CA SER A 24 33.79 1.11 40.02
C SER A 24 34.67 0.89 38.79
N ALA A 25 34.17 1.20 37.59
CA ALA A 25 35.01 1.54 36.44
C ALA A 25 34.24 2.36 35.40
N ASP A 26 34.58 3.63 35.39
CA ASP A 26 34.77 4.51 34.24
C ASP A 26 33.61 5.05 33.39
N ARG A 27 33.74 6.35 33.13
CA ARG A 27 32.83 7.19 32.36
C ARG A 27 33.15 7.09 30.87
N SER A 28 32.11 7.34 30.08
CA SER A 28 32.11 7.75 28.68
C SER A 28 31.82 6.65 27.65
N THR A 29 30.58 6.67 27.14
CA THR A 29 30.27 6.65 25.70
C THR A 29 28.74 6.80 25.57
N LYS A 30 28.32 7.94 25.01
CA LYS A 30 26.94 8.16 24.56
C LYS A 30 26.76 7.38 23.26
N GLU A 31 26.24 6.16 23.32
CA GLU A 31 25.72 5.51 22.11
C GLU A 31 24.26 5.90 21.92
N LYS A 32 24.02 6.66 20.84
CA LYS A 32 22.69 7.00 20.33
C LYS A 32 22.08 5.73 19.74
N LEU A 33 21.00 5.23 20.34
CA LEU A 33 20.11 4.27 19.69
C LEU A 33 19.50 4.90 18.43
N PRO A 34 19.61 4.29 17.24
CA PRO A 34 18.93 4.78 16.05
C PRO A 34 17.44 4.43 16.16
N HIS A 35 16.59 5.44 15.97
CA HIS A 35 15.15 5.26 15.84
C HIS A 35 14.87 4.38 14.61
N LEU A 36 14.39 3.15 14.83
CA LEU A 36 13.99 2.24 13.75
C LEU A 36 12.77 2.82 13.02
N VAL A 37 13.00 3.36 11.83
CA VAL A 37 11.94 3.53 10.83
C VAL A 37 11.65 2.12 10.27
N PRO A 38 10.38 1.68 10.18
CA PRO A 38 10.05 0.40 9.56
C PRO A 38 10.66 0.29 8.15
N GLN A 39 11.28 -0.85 7.84
CA GLN A 39 12.13 -1.03 6.65
C GLN A 39 11.37 -0.82 5.31
N TYR A 40 10.05 -1.02 5.32
CA TYR A 40 9.20 -0.76 4.16
C TYR A 40 9.04 0.76 3.88
N LEU A 41 9.07 1.60 4.92
CA LEU A 41 9.05 3.07 4.84
C LEU A 41 10.41 3.60 4.36
N SER A 42 11.53 3.01 4.82
CA SER A 42 12.86 3.40 4.32
C SER A 42 13.02 3.06 2.85
N ASN A 43 12.49 1.92 2.40
CA ASN A 43 12.48 1.53 1.00
C ASN A 43 11.55 2.44 0.19
N ALA A 44 10.42 2.88 0.77
CA ALA A 44 9.49 3.82 0.15
C ALA A 44 10.06 5.23 -0.12
N LEU A 45 11.21 5.56 0.46
CA LEU A 45 11.86 6.86 0.35
C LEU A 45 13.18 6.82 -0.43
N SER A 46 13.68 5.64 -0.86
CA SER A 46 15.10 5.46 -1.23
C SER A 46 15.42 5.20 -2.71
N SER A 47 14.57 5.56 -3.68
CA SER A 47 14.93 5.43 -5.11
C SER A 47 14.96 6.78 -5.82
N THR A 48 16.19 7.29 -5.98
CA THR A 48 16.69 8.45 -6.77
C THR A 48 15.95 9.79 -6.63
N PRO A 49 16.61 10.85 -6.13
CA PRO A 49 16.01 12.18 -6.08
C PRO A 49 15.94 12.79 -7.48
N ASP A 50 14.77 13.30 -7.85
CA ASP A 50 14.65 14.39 -8.81
C ASP A 50 15.62 15.52 -8.44
N PRO A 51 16.15 16.29 -9.41
CA PRO A 51 17.13 17.33 -9.13
C PRO A 51 16.57 18.28 -8.06
N PRO A 52 17.41 18.75 -7.12
CA PRO A 52 16.94 19.40 -5.91
C PRO A 52 16.09 20.61 -6.29
N ALA A 53 14.79 20.49 -6.04
CA ALA A 53 13.91 21.66 -5.96
C ALA A 53 14.63 22.66 -5.04
N LYS A 54 14.86 23.86 -5.57
CA LYS A 54 15.56 24.97 -4.91
C LYS A 54 15.32 24.90 -3.41
N ARG A 55 16.41 24.78 -2.63
CA ARG A 55 16.40 24.79 -1.16
C ARG A 55 15.27 25.72 -0.68
N ALA A 56 14.16 25.13 -0.25
CA ALA A 56 13.17 25.86 0.52
C ALA A 56 13.93 26.40 1.72
N SER A 57 14.00 27.72 1.81
CA SER A 57 14.60 28.44 2.92
C SER A 57 14.10 27.82 4.22
N GLY A 58 15.02 27.50 5.13
CA GLY A 58 14.68 26.92 6.43
C GLY A 58 13.56 27.71 7.08
N GLY A 59 12.44 27.05 7.37
CA GLY A 59 11.29 27.74 7.97
C GLY A 59 9.95 27.02 7.86
N GLU A 60 9.74 26.08 6.92
CA GLU A 60 8.47 25.35 6.85
C GLU A 60 8.52 24.06 7.68
N ARG A 61 8.85 24.22 8.96
CA ARG A 61 8.55 23.22 10.00
C ARG A 61 7.19 23.57 10.57
N PHE A 62 6.37 22.56 10.84
CA PHE A 62 5.12 22.61 11.61
C PHE A 62 4.82 23.99 12.23
N HIS A 63 3.90 24.75 11.63
CA HIS A 63 3.27 25.84 12.37
C HIS A 63 2.36 25.20 13.41
N GLY A 64 2.82 25.13 14.66
CA GLY A 64 1.99 24.68 15.79
C GLY A 64 2.50 23.51 16.62
N VAL A 65 3.78 23.10 16.52
CA VAL A 65 4.34 22.20 17.55
C VAL A 65 4.52 23.01 18.83
N VAL A 66 3.52 22.89 19.70
CA VAL A 66 3.64 23.10 21.13
C VAL A 66 4.88 22.31 21.59
N ASP A 67 5.97 23.00 21.96
CA ASP A 67 7.18 22.34 22.47
C ASP A 67 6.87 21.73 23.84
N ILE A 68 6.57 20.43 23.84
CA ILE A 68 6.22 19.63 25.04
C ILE A 68 7.28 19.79 26.15
N ARG A 69 8.54 20.13 25.81
CA ARG A 69 9.62 20.31 26.78
C ARG A 69 9.58 21.64 27.52
N GLU A 70 9.00 22.69 26.94
CA GLU A 70 8.89 23.99 27.62
C GLU A 70 7.75 24.02 28.65
N ILE A 71 6.74 23.15 28.49
CA ILE A 71 5.49 23.20 29.25
C ILE A 71 5.50 22.31 30.50
N ASN A 72 6.38 21.31 30.54
CA ASN A 72 6.61 20.46 31.72
C ASN A 72 7.13 21.21 32.97
N LYS A 73 7.27 22.54 32.92
CA LYS A 73 7.56 23.38 34.09
C LYS A 73 6.33 23.71 34.94
N GLN A 74 5.09 23.41 34.50
CA GLN A 74 3.88 23.81 35.23
C GLN A 74 2.70 22.82 35.10
N SER A 75 2.84 21.55 35.50
CA SER A 75 1.68 20.66 35.63
C SER A 75 1.41 20.29 37.10
N ASN A 76 0.44 20.97 37.71
CA ASN A 76 -0.23 20.48 38.93
C ASN A 76 -1.31 19.47 38.52
N LYS A 77 -1.42 18.37 39.30
CA LYS A 77 -2.05 17.11 38.91
C LYS A 77 -3.57 17.02 38.96
N ASP A 78 -4.28 18.05 39.41
CA ASP A 78 -5.72 17.94 39.68
C ASP A 78 -6.50 19.13 39.11
N SER A 79 -7.07 18.95 37.92
CA SER A 79 -8.35 19.56 37.53
C SER A 79 -8.72 19.14 36.10
N SER A 80 -10.02 18.97 35.86
CA SER A 80 -10.66 18.82 34.55
C SER A 80 -10.47 20.02 33.60
N GLU A 81 -9.61 20.97 33.97
CA GLU A 81 -9.30 22.20 33.26
C GLU A 81 -7.78 22.40 33.16
N ASP A 82 -7.01 21.33 32.92
CA ASP A 82 -5.60 21.48 32.55
C ASP A 82 -5.53 22.34 31.27
N PRO A 83 -4.97 23.57 31.34
CA PRO A 83 -4.92 24.48 30.20
C PRO A 83 -4.17 23.86 29.02
N LEU A 84 -3.23 22.94 29.28
CA LEU A 84 -2.47 22.24 28.26
C LEU A 84 -3.34 21.24 27.50
N LYS A 85 -4.12 20.43 28.23
CA LYS A 85 -5.05 19.45 27.61
C LYS A 85 -6.04 20.17 26.70
N LYS A 86 -6.58 21.28 27.19
CA LYS A 86 -7.49 22.13 26.43
C LYS A 86 -6.80 22.71 25.19
N ALA A 87 -5.63 23.32 25.33
CA ALA A 87 -4.90 23.91 24.19
C ALA A 87 -4.56 22.87 23.11
N VAL A 88 -4.14 21.65 23.50
CA VAL A 88 -3.87 20.57 22.54
C VAL A 88 -5.14 20.17 21.80
N LEU A 89 -6.25 19.90 22.51
CA LEU A 89 -7.50 19.49 21.86
C LEU A 89 -8.07 20.60 20.97
N ASP A 90 -8.05 21.84 21.46
CA ASP A 90 -8.53 23.00 20.72
C ASP A 90 -7.66 23.26 19.47
N SER A 91 -6.39 22.85 19.44
CA SER A 91 -5.56 22.89 18.22
C SER A 91 -6.04 21.94 17.10
N PHE A 92 -6.83 20.93 17.44
CA PHE A 92 -7.47 20.03 16.48
C PHE A 92 -8.90 20.46 16.15
N GLU A 93 -9.46 21.45 16.85
CA GLU A 93 -10.76 22.06 16.54
C GLU A 93 -10.57 23.12 15.43
N GLY A 94 -10.57 22.68 14.17
CA GLY A 94 -10.40 23.56 13.00
C GLY A 94 -9.79 22.85 11.79
N ASP A 95 -9.15 23.62 10.89
CA ASP A 95 -8.36 23.05 9.81
C ASP A 95 -7.18 22.24 10.39
N PRO A 96 -6.98 20.99 9.96
CA PRO A 96 -6.04 20.09 10.61
C PRO A 96 -4.60 20.63 10.55
N VAL A 97 -3.89 20.52 11.68
CA VAL A 97 -2.44 20.83 11.81
C VAL A 97 -1.59 20.02 10.83
N ILE A 98 -2.13 18.91 10.30
CA ILE A 98 -1.47 18.01 9.35
C ILE A 98 -2.07 18.22 7.97
N ASP A 99 -1.24 18.71 7.04
CA ASP A 99 -1.65 18.99 5.67
C ASP A 99 -2.14 17.71 4.97
N ALA A 100 -3.40 17.70 4.54
CA ALA A 100 -4.01 16.61 3.77
C ALA A 100 -3.19 16.27 2.50
N LYS A 101 -2.36 17.19 1.99
CA LYS A 101 -1.41 16.92 0.90
C LYS A 101 -0.35 15.90 1.29
N VAL A 102 0.17 15.94 2.52
CA VAL A 102 1.19 14.98 2.98
C VAL A 102 0.58 13.58 3.05
N TRP A 103 -0.63 13.45 3.60
CA TRP A 103 -1.33 12.18 3.63
C TRP A 103 -1.57 11.64 2.21
N LYS A 104 -2.07 12.47 1.28
CA LYS A 104 -2.29 12.08 -0.12
C LYS A 104 -1.00 11.56 -0.78
N GLU A 105 0.11 12.28 -0.60
CA GLU A 105 1.40 11.88 -1.17
C GLU A 105 1.89 10.54 -0.58
N VAL A 106 1.74 10.34 0.73
CA VAL A 106 2.15 9.09 1.39
C VAL A 106 1.27 7.92 0.94
N ASP A 107 -0.05 8.10 0.90
CA ASP A 107 -1.01 7.09 0.44
C ASP A 107 -0.76 6.72 -1.04
N GLU A 108 -0.56 7.72 -1.91
CA GLU A 108 -0.27 7.50 -3.34
C GLU A 108 1.07 6.77 -3.56
N ARG A 109 2.14 7.20 -2.88
CA ARG A 109 3.45 6.54 -2.98
C ARG A 109 3.43 5.12 -2.45
N LEU A 110 2.77 4.89 -1.32
CA LEU A 110 2.67 3.56 -0.72
C LEU A 110 1.88 2.63 -1.64
N ARG A 111 0.71 3.07 -2.13
CA ARG A 111 -0.11 2.36 -3.10
C ARG A 111 0.73 1.94 -4.30
N ARG A 112 1.35 2.91 -4.98
CA ARG A 112 2.16 2.67 -6.19
C ARG A 112 3.27 1.66 -5.95
N ARG A 113 4.05 1.81 -4.87
CA ARG A 113 5.19 0.93 -4.58
C ARG A 113 4.76 -0.50 -4.22
N LEU A 114 3.66 -0.65 -3.49
CA LEU A 114 3.15 -1.96 -3.14
C LEU A 114 2.62 -2.68 -4.39
N THR A 115 1.87 -1.99 -5.23
CA THR A 115 1.40 -2.55 -6.51
C THR A 115 2.57 -2.91 -7.43
N GLU A 116 3.57 -2.03 -7.56
CA GLU A 116 4.79 -2.28 -8.34
C GLU A 116 5.58 -3.50 -7.86
N SER A 117 5.77 -3.61 -6.54
CA SER A 117 6.66 -4.62 -5.96
C SER A 117 5.99 -5.98 -5.80
N TYR A 118 4.72 -6.00 -5.41
CA TYR A 118 4.01 -7.21 -4.99
C TYR A 118 2.91 -7.64 -5.96
N GLY A 119 2.40 -6.76 -6.82
CA GLY A 119 1.39 -7.09 -7.85
C GLY A 119 0.24 -7.93 -7.29
N ARG A 120 0.07 -9.15 -7.81
CA ARG A 120 -0.99 -10.07 -7.35
C ARG A 120 -0.83 -10.61 -5.93
N SER A 121 0.29 -10.41 -5.28
CA SER A 121 0.47 -10.75 -3.86
C SER A 121 0.07 -9.60 -2.92
N HIS A 122 -0.46 -8.50 -3.43
CA HIS A 122 -0.94 -7.34 -2.66
C HIS A 122 -2.41 -7.07 -2.94
N VAL A 123 -3.21 -6.93 -1.88
CA VAL A 123 -4.58 -6.42 -1.97
C VAL A 123 -4.70 -5.12 -1.18
N MET A 124 -5.52 -4.22 -1.72
CA MET A 124 -5.82 -2.92 -1.13
C MET A 124 -7.32 -2.86 -0.91
N VAL A 125 -7.72 -2.56 0.32
CA VAL A 125 -9.13 -2.45 0.69
C VAL A 125 -9.37 -1.02 1.19
N PRO A 126 -9.89 -0.14 0.32
CA PRO A 126 -10.23 1.22 0.70
C PRO A 126 -11.56 1.26 1.45
N LEU A 127 -11.58 2.00 2.55
CA LEU A 127 -12.71 2.17 3.45
C LEU A 127 -13.03 3.65 3.63
N GLU A 128 -14.31 3.95 3.82
CA GLU A 128 -14.81 5.23 4.31
C GLU A 128 -15.45 5.04 5.68
N LEU A 129 -15.05 5.86 6.66
CA LEU A 129 -15.62 5.81 8.01
C LEU A 129 -17.04 6.38 8.03
N LEU A 130 -17.98 5.66 8.65
CA LEU A 130 -19.36 6.12 8.88
C LEU A 130 -19.55 6.66 10.30
N SER A 131 -18.66 6.31 11.22
CA SER A 131 -18.64 6.74 12.61
C SER A 131 -17.22 7.16 13.01
N PRO A 132 -17.03 7.88 14.13
CA PRO A 132 -15.68 8.25 14.56
C PRO A 132 -14.84 7.00 14.84
N LEU A 133 -13.56 7.03 14.45
CA LEU A 133 -12.62 5.95 14.77
C LEU A 133 -11.71 6.37 15.91
N VAL A 134 -11.69 5.57 16.97
CA VAL A 134 -10.78 5.75 18.11
C VAL A 134 -9.65 4.75 18.01
N CYS A 135 -8.42 5.24 17.83
CA CYS A 135 -7.21 4.43 17.82
C CYS A 135 -6.26 4.86 18.95
N GLY A 136 -5.44 3.94 19.44
CA GLY A 136 -4.37 4.30 20.38
C GLY A 136 -4.81 4.57 21.83
N VAL A 137 -5.97 4.10 22.28
CA VAL A 137 -6.53 4.36 23.64
C VAL A 137 -5.59 3.95 24.79
N GLY A 138 -4.59 3.11 24.55
CA GLY A 138 -3.56 2.72 25.54
C GLY A 138 -2.24 3.48 25.44
N ILE A 139 -2.09 4.44 24.52
CA ILE A 139 -0.88 5.24 24.37
C ILE A 139 -0.91 6.35 25.43
N GLU A 140 0.18 6.52 26.18
CA GLU A 140 0.30 7.65 27.11
C GLU A 140 0.16 8.98 26.35
N SER A 141 -0.79 9.80 26.79
CA SER A 141 -1.07 11.09 26.18
C SER A 141 -1.41 12.12 27.24
N ILE A 142 -1.11 13.38 26.91
CA ILE A 142 -1.51 14.55 27.69
C ILE A 142 -3.04 14.57 27.85
N THR A 143 -3.79 14.17 26.83
CA THR A 143 -5.27 14.15 26.81
C THR A 143 -5.89 12.97 27.58
N GLU A 144 -5.10 12.20 28.35
CA GLU A 144 -5.47 10.96 29.07
C GLU A 144 -5.83 9.78 28.16
N VAL A 145 -6.57 10.03 27.09
CA VAL A 145 -6.82 9.06 26.00
C VAL A 145 -5.80 9.29 24.90
N GLY A 146 -5.01 8.26 24.64
CA GLY A 146 -4.01 8.24 23.57
C GLY A 146 -4.62 8.25 22.17
N PHE A 147 -3.80 8.70 21.22
CA PHE A 147 -4.08 8.65 19.79
C PHE A 147 -2.82 8.19 19.03
N SER A 148 -2.99 7.35 18.00
CA SER A 148 -1.87 6.77 17.26
C SER A 148 -1.40 7.71 16.14
N PHE A 149 -0.25 8.35 16.36
CA PHE A 149 0.46 9.17 15.36
C PHE A 149 1.80 8.56 14.98
N GLN A 150 2.10 8.56 13.69
CA GLN A 150 3.35 8.05 13.15
C GLN A 150 4.46 9.10 13.34
N ASN A 151 5.56 8.70 13.99
CA ASN A 151 6.75 9.53 14.13
C ASN A 151 7.62 9.41 12.86
N PRO A 152 8.15 10.50 12.26
CA PRO A 152 8.10 11.92 12.67
C PRO A 152 7.04 12.79 12.00
N PHE A 153 6.27 12.25 11.06
CA PHE A 153 5.38 13.04 10.21
C PHE A 153 4.05 13.42 10.89
N GLY A 154 3.77 12.82 12.04
CA GLY A 154 2.55 13.04 12.80
C GLY A 154 1.31 12.40 12.17
N LEU A 155 1.43 11.66 11.06
CA LEU A 155 0.27 11.12 10.35
C LEU A 155 -0.51 10.16 11.26
N PRO A 156 -1.84 10.29 11.32
CA PRO A 156 -2.66 9.35 12.08
C PRO A 156 -2.61 7.99 11.39
N TYR A 157 -2.41 6.92 12.17
CA TYR A 157 -2.37 5.57 11.62
C TYR A 157 -3.07 4.57 12.54
N TYR A 158 -3.56 3.48 11.95
CA TYR A 158 -4.08 2.34 12.67
C TYR A 158 -3.11 1.16 12.52
N PRO A 159 -2.56 0.60 13.61
CA PRO A 159 -1.52 -0.40 13.53
C PRO A 159 -1.96 -1.67 12.78
N GLY A 160 -1.11 -2.16 11.87
CA GLY A 160 -1.36 -3.39 11.11
C GLY A 160 -1.52 -4.62 12.01
N SER A 161 -0.86 -4.63 13.18
CA SER A 161 -1.06 -5.65 14.22
C SER A 161 -2.47 -5.63 14.81
N SER A 162 -3.07 -4.45 14.97
CA SER A 162 -4.46 -4.31 15.45
C SER A 162 -5.44 -4.79 14.39
N ILE A 163 -5.21 -4.44 13.12
CA ILE A 163 -6.01 -4.93 11.99
C ILE A 163 -5.91 -6.45 11.89
N LYS A 164 -4.70 -7.01 11.97
CA LYS A 164 -4.46 -8.47 11.95
C LYS A 164 -5.18 -9.18 13.09
N GLY A 165 -5.13 -8.62 14.29
CA GLY A 165 -5.82 -9.17 15.46
C GLY A 165 -7.35 -9.17 15.30
N LEU A 166 -7.91 -8.06 14.81
CA LEU A 166 -9.34 -7.96 14.49
C LEU A 166 -9.73 -8.94 13.37
N ALA A 167 -8.92 -9.04 12.32
CA ALA A 167 -9.18 -9.94 11.20
C ALA A 167 -9.17 -11.41 11.64
N ARG A 168 -8.21 -11.80 12.50
CA ARG A 168 -8.18 -13.14 13.08
C ARG A 168 -9.42 -13.42 13.93
N ARG A 169 -9.87 -12.44 14.73
CA ARG A 169 -11.08 -12.58 15.55
C ARG A 169 -12.33 -12.69 14.68
N ALA A 170 -12.46 -11.85 13.65
CA ALA A 170 -13.57 -11.89 12.71
C ALA A 170 -13.63 -13.22 11.96
N ALA A 171 -12.49 -13.80 11.57
CA ALA A 171 -12.44 -15.13 10.97
C ALA A 171 -13.05 -16.20 11.89
N ALA A 172 -12.75 -16.14 13.19
CA ALA A 172 -13.34 -17.03 14.19
C ALA A 172 -14.84 -16.76 14.40
N ASP A 173 -15.28 -15.48 14.43
CA ASP A 173 -16.69 -15.13 14.54
C ASP A 173 -17.51 -15.53 13.29
N LEU A 174 -16.85 -15.68 12.14
CA LEU A 174 -17.42 -16.20 10.88
C LEU A 174 -17.31 -17.73 10.75
N ASP A 175 -16.96 -18.44 11.84
CA ASP A 175 -16.82 -19.89 11.89
C ASP A 175 -15.85 -20.47 10.82
N TRP A 176 -14.77 -19.76 10.49
CA TRP A 176 -13.75 -20.30 9.58
C TRP A 176 -13.02 -21.49 10.21
N PRO A 177 -12.61 -22.49 9.41
CA PRO A 177 -11.80 -23.60 9.92
C PRO A 177 -10.50 -23.11 10.57
N GLU A 178 -10.16 -23.64 11.75
CA GLU A 178 -8.95 -23.23 12.49
C GLU A 178 -7.68 -23.39 11.64
N GLU A 179 -7.59 -24.44 10.82
CA GLU A 179 -6.48 -24.65 9.88
C GLU A 179 -6.29 -23.47 8.92
N LYS A 180 -7.39 -22.88 8.43
CA LYS A 180 -7.37 -21.71 7.54
C LYS A 180 -6.94 -20.45 8.31
N ILE A 181 -7.46 -20.26 9.53
CA ILE A 181 -7.08 -19.15 10.40
C ILE A 181 -5.57 -19.21 10.72
N CYS A 182 -5.06 -20.37 11.13
CA CYS A 182 -3.63 -20.57 11.40
C CYS A 182 -2.78 -20.37 10.15
N SER A 183 -3.23 -20.84 8.98
CA SER A 183 -2.51 -20.61 7.72
C SER A 183 -2.37 -19.12 7.38
N TYR A 184 -3.41 -18.32 7.62
CA TYR A 184 -3.40 -16.89 7.27
C TYR A 184 -2.71 -16.03 8.32
N PHE A 185 -2.99 -16.27 9.59
CA PHE A 185 -2.53 -15.40 10.68
C PHE A 185 -1.29 -15.91 11.40
N GLY A 186 -1.01 -17.21 11.28
CA GLY A 186 0.07 -17.90 11.99
C GLY A 186 -0.41 -18.49 13.31
N GLU A 187 0.42 -19.34 13.89
CA GLU A 187 0.19 -20.00 15.17
C GLU A 187 1.33 -19.65 16.14
N ALA A 188 0.96 -19.29 17.37
CA ALA A 188 1.93 -18.96 18.40
C ALA A 188 2.53 -20.25 18.98
N ILE A 189 3.83 -20.21 19.30
CA ILE A 189 4.48 -21.26 20.07
C ILE A 189 3.99 -21.11 21.52
N THR A 190 3.17 -22.04 22.00
CA THR A 190 2.63 -22.02 23.37
C THR A 190 3.40 -22.95 24.31
N SER A 191 4.12 -23.92 23.76
CA SER A 191 4.95 -24.88 24.48
C SER A 191 6.32 -25.06 23.80
N THR A 192 7.28 -25.65 24.52
CA THR A 192 8.61 -26.00 23.97
C THR A 192 8.57 -27.09 22.90
N GLU A 193 7.43 -27.77 22.73
CA GLU A 193 7.23 -28.84 21.75
C GLU A 193 6.48 -28.36 20.49
N ASP A 194 5.89 -27.16 20.53
CA ASP A 194 5.12 -26.61 19.41
C ASP A 194 6.05 -26.08 18.31
N GLN A 195 5.87 -26.59 17.10
CA GLN A 195 6.42 -25.94 15.91
C GLN A 195 5.45 -24.85 15.45
N GLY A 196 5.59 -23.64 15.99
CA GLY A 196 4.80 -22.50 15.57
C GLY A 196 4.99 -22.21 14.07
N ASN A 197 3.97 -21.63 13.44
CA ASN A 197 3.99 -21.33 12.01
C ASN A 197 3.77 -19.85 11.75
N ALA A 198 4.50 -19.30 10.80
CA ALA A 198 4.31 -17.92 10.34
C ALA A 198 3.04 -17.82 9.49
N GLY A 199 2.23 -16.80 9.74
CA GLY A 199 1.05 -16.52 8.93
C GLY A 199 1.42 -16.08 7.51
N MET A 200 0.65 -16.54 6.53
CA MET A 200 0.80 -16.13 5.14
C MET A 200 0.49 -14.64 4.92
N LEU A 201 -0.43 -14.06 5.69
CA LEU A 201 -0.90 -12.68 5.52
C LEU A 201 -0.13 -11.70 6.41
N CYS A 202 0.39 -10.65 5.77
CA CYS A 202 1.03 -9.50 6.39
C CYS A 202 0.15 -8.27 6.24
N PHE A 203 -0.41 -7.80 7.36
CA PHE A 203 -1.23 -6.58 7.42
C PHE A 203 -0.31 -5.40 7.72
N LEU A 204 -0.30 -4.42 6.82
CA LEU A 204 0.48 -3.20 7.01
C LEU A 204 -0.29 -2.19 7.86
N ASP A 205 0.44 -1.21 8.39
CA ASP A 205 -0.16 -0.07 9.08
C ASP A 205 -1.03 0.73 8.10
N ALA A 206 -2.27 1.04 8.50
CA ALA A 206 -3.20 1.81 7.69
C ALA A 206 -3.07 3.29 8.03
N TYR A 207 -2.68 4.12 7.07
CA TYR A 207 -2.66 5.56 7.24
C TYR A 207 -4.08 6.12 7.13
N LEU A 208 -4.48 6.90 8.13
CA LEU A 208 -5.80 7.46 8.26
C LEU A 208 -5.80 8.85 7.61
N GLU A 209 -6.84 9.21 6.86
CA GLU A 209 -6.98 10.59 6.40
C GLU A 209 -7.05 11.52 7.63
N PRO A 210 -6.27 12.61 7.70
CA PRO A 210 -6.16 13.48 8.87
C PRO A 210 -7.38 14.41 9.02
N LYS A 211 -8.57 13.79 9.13
CA LYS A 211 -9.83 14.43 9.51
C LYS A 211 -10.10 14.07 10.96
N TYR A 212 -10.14 15.07 11.83
CA TYR A 212 -10.26 14.88 13.27
C TYR A 212 -11.61 15.34 13.79
N THR A 213 -12.04 14.75 14.90
CA THR A 213 -13.17 15.21 15.70
C THR A 213 -12.83 15.07 17.18
N ILE A 214 -13.41 15.94 18.02
CA ILE A 214 -13.30 15.84 19.48
C ILE A 214 -14.53 15.14 20.00
N GLU A 215 -14.31 14.01 20.66
CA GLU A 215 -15.34 13.20 21.28
C GLU A 215 -15.31 13.39 22.81
N ILE A 216 -16.44 13.12 23.47
CA ILE A 216 -16.55 13.23 24.93
C ILE A 216 -17.06 11.91 25.49
N MET A 217 -16.34 11.37 26.48
CA MET A 217 -16.86 10.28 27.31
C MET A 217 -17.10 10.77 28.73
N THR A 218 -18.11 10.23 29.40
CA THR A 218 -18.51 10.66 30.74
C THR A 218 -18.56 9.47 31.70
N PRO A 219 -17.43 8.80 32.01
CA PRO A 219 -17.42 7.73 33.00
C PRO A 219 -17.89 8.26 34.36
N HIS A 220 -18.78 7.51 35.01
CA HIS A 220 -19.22 7.80 36.38
C HIS A 220 -18.44 6.98 37.42
N ILE A 221 -17.87 5.83 37.04
CA ILE A 221 -17.14 4.93 37.95
C ILE A 221 -15.71 5.39 38.31
N SER A 222 -15.29 6.60 37.90
CA SER A 222 -13.93 7.11 38.11
C SER A 222 -13.46 7.05 39.58
N PRO A 223 -14.26 7.42 40.59
CA PRO A 223 -13.85 7.32 42.01
C PRO A 223 -13.55 5.88 42.47
N TYR A 224 -14.31 4.91 41.97
CA TYR A 224 -14.08 3.49 42.23
C TYR A 224 -12.74 3.03 41.65
N LEU A 225 -12.48 3.36 40.38
CA LEU A 225 -11.25 2.96 39.68
C LEU A 225 -10.01 3.62 40.29
N GLN A 226 -10.07 4.90 40.64
CA GLN A 226 -8.94 5.65 41.20
C GLN A 226 -8.56 5.17 42.61
N SER A 227 -9.53 4.73 43.42
CA SER A 227 -9.27 4.18 44.76
C SER A 227 -8.93 2.68 44.74
N SER A 228 -8.87 2.07 43.56
CA SER A 228 -8.77 0.61 43.38
C SER A 228 -9.80 -0.16 44.23
N GLY A 229 -11.00 0.41 44.37
CA GLY A 229 -12.11 -0.18 45.13
C GLY A 229 -11.96 -0.15 46.66
N LYS A 230 -11.00 0.61 47.21
CA LYS A 230 -10.77 0.67 48.67
C LYS A 230 -11.73 1.61 49.39
N ASP A 231 -11.89 2.83 48.86
CA ASP A 231 -12.63 3.90 49.53
C ASP A 231 -14.02 4.13 48.93
N TYR A 232 -14.23 3.67 47.69
CA TYR A 232 -15.47 3.82 46.95
C TYR A 232 -15.93 2.44 46.46
N PRO A 233 -17.15 1.97 46.76
CA PRO A 233 -17.72 0.77 46.15
C PRO A 233 -18.13 1.01 44.69
N PRO A 234 -18.29 -0.01 43.84
CA PRO A 234 -18.82 0.18 42.50
C PRO A 234 -20.30 0.57 42.61
N SER A 235 -20.68 1.75 42.11
CA SER A 235 -22.03 2.29 42.25
C SER A 235 -22.34 3.32 41.16
N ASP A 236 -23.61 3.42 40.78
CA ASP A 236 -24.10 4.36 39.75
C ASP A 236 -24.38 5.77 40.29
N ILE A 237 -24.15 5.99 41.60
CA ILE A 237 -24.44 7.25 42.30
C ILE A 237 -23.39 8.34 42.05
N TYR A 238 -22.27 8.00 41.40
CA TYR A 238 -21.15 8.90 41.23
C TYR A 238 -21.37 9.90 40.09
N LYS A 239 -20.81 11.09 40.25
CA LYS A 239 -20.93 12.16 39.26
C LYS A 239 -20.16 11.77 37.98
N PRO A 240 -20.77 11.88 36.79
CA PRO A 240 -20.07 11.67 35.54
C PRO A 240 -18.95 12.71 35.38
N THR A 241 -17.77 12.25 34.94
CA THR A 241 -16.60 13.10 34.70
C THR A 241 -16.37 13.19 33.19
N PRO A 242 -16.71 14.32 32.52
CA PRO A 242 -16.47 14.48 31.08
C PRO A 242 -14.97 14.48 30.74
N ILE A 243 -14.58 13.62 29.81
CA ILE A 243 -13.20 13.51 29.29
C ILE A 243 -13.29 13.69 27.77
N ARG A 244 -12.74 14.80 27.28
CA ARG A 244 -12.58 15.09 25.85
C ARG A 244 -11.40 14.29 25.30
N PHE A 245 -11.55 13.69 24.12
CA PHE A 245 -10.48 12.97 23.45
C PHE A 245 -10.56 13.10 21.93
N LEU A 246 -9.43 12.86 21.26
CA LEU A 246 -9.31 12.93 19.82
C LEU A 246 -9.78 11.63 19.15
N ALA A 247 -10.50 11.75 18.05
CA ALA A 247 -10.87 10.66 17.17
C ALA A 247 -10.71 11.07 15.70
N VAL A 248 -10.67 10.08 14.80
CA VAL A 248 -10.81 10.35 13.36
C VAL A 248 -12.29 10.59 13.08
N ALA A 249 -12.60 11.63 12.32
CA ALA A 249 -13.98 11.99 11.99
C ALA A 249 -14.62 11.01 10.97
N PRO A 250 -15.96 10.87 10.99
CA PRO A 250 -16.70 10.26 9.89
C PRO A 250 -16.38 10.91 8.53
N GLY A 251 -16.49 10.13 7.46
CA GLY A 251 -16.12 10.53 6.09
C GLY A 251 -14.62 10.57 5.83
N ALA A 252 -13.79 10.13 6.79
CA ALA A 252 -12.36 9.94 6.57
C ALA A 252 -12.10 8.65 5.80
N LYS A 253 -11.12 8.72 4.89
CA LYS A 253 -10.68 7.57 4.10
C LYS A 253 -9.59 6.79 4.81
N VAL A 254 -9.67 5.47 4.74
CA VAL A 254 -8.70 4.54 5.31
C VAL A 254 -8.38 3.48 4.28
N THR A 255 -7.10 3.34 3.91
CA THR A 255 -6.68 2.28 3.00
C THR A 255 -5.97 1.17 3.79
N ILE A 256 -6.53 -0.04 3.79
CA ILE A 256 -5.88 -1.20 4.40
C ILE A 256 -5.10 -1.96 3.32
N HIS A 257 -3.81 -2.20 3.56
CA HIS A 257 -2.95 -2.95 2.66
C HIS A 257 -2.58 -4.30 3.29
N VAL A 258 -2.83 -5.38 2.55
CA VAL A 258 -2.49 -6.75 2.96
C VAL A 258 -1.61 -7.40 1.90
N LEU A 259 -0.51 -8.01 2.34
CA LEU A 259 0.41 -8.76 1.50
C LEU A 259 0.29 -10.25 1.81
N ALA A 260 0.26 -11.08 0.76
CA ALA A 260 0.39 -12.53 0.89
C ALA A 260 1.83 -12.95 0.63
N LEU A 261 2.41 -13.68 1.58
CA LEU A 261 3.75 -14.26 1.48
C LEU A 261 3.65 -15.62 0.80
N ASN A 262 4.13 -15.73 -0.43
CA ASN A 262 4.10 -16.97 -1.24
C ASN A 262 2.69 -17.60 -1.38
N PRO A 263 1.69 -16.85 -1.89
CA PRO A 263 0.36 -17.40 -2.08
C PRO A 263 0.36 -18.55 -3.10
N LYS A 264 -0.33 -19.66 -2.78
CA LYS A 264 -0.50 -20.81 -3.69
C LYS A 264 -1.55 -20.54 -4.76
N ASP A 265 -2.57 -19.77 -4.41
CA ASP A 265 -3.67 -19.35 -5.28
C ASP A 265 -4.11 -17.92 -4.91
N ASN A 266 -5.20 -17.42 -5.50
CA ASN A 266 -5.72 -16.08 -5.24
C ASN A 266 -6.94 -16.05 -4.30
N THR A 267 -7.36 -17.18 -3.72
CA THR A 267 -8.58 -17.26 -2.86
C THR A 267 -8.47 -16.39 -1.62
N TRP A 268 -7.25 -16.20 -1.12
CA TRP A 268 -6.96 -15.34 0.02
C TRP A 268 -7.38 -13.88 -0.16
N ARG A 269 -7.51 -13.40 -1.41
CA ARG A 269 -7.95 -12.03 -1.71
C ARG A 269 -9.41 -11.85 -1.33
N ASP A 270 -10.27 -12.72 -1.85
CA ASP A 270 -11.71 -12.70 -1.57
C ASP A 270 -11.97 -12.88 -0.07
N ASP A 271 -11.19 -13.73 0.56
CA ASP A 271 -11.22 -13.96 2.01
C ASP A 271 -10.83 -12.72 2.83
N VAL A 272 -9.76 -12.01 2.44
CA VAL A 272 -9.35 -10.75 3.07
C VAL A 272 -10.41 -9.68 2.89
N GLU A 273 -10.98 -9.56 1.68
CA GLU A 273 -12.05 -8.62 1.40
C GLU A 273 -13.30 -8.89 2.24
N MET A 274 -13.73 -10.15 2.31
CA MET A 274 -14.88 -10.56 3.13
C MET A 274 -14.66 -10.23 4.61
N ILE A 275 -13.48 -10.54 5.16
CA ILE A 275 -13.15 -10.19 6.56
C ILE A 275 -13.13 -8.68 6.76
N LEU A 276 -12.53 -7.91 5.86
CA LEU A 276 -12.42 -6.46 6.02
C LEU A 276 -13.76 -5.77 5.82
N GLU A 277 -14.64 -6.27 4.96
CA GLU A 277 -16.02 -5.81 4.84
C GLU A 277 -16.83 -6.11 6.12
N TYR A 278 -16.67 -7.30 6.70
CA TYR A 278 -17.24 -7.62 8.00
C TYR A 278 -16.75 -6.65 9.07
N LEU A 279 -15.43 -6.45 9.18
CA LEU A 279 -14.85 -5.54 10.18
C LEU A 279 -15.29 -4.08 9.99
N ALA A 280 -15.44 -3.62 8.75
CA ALA A 280 -15.96 -2.29 8.47
C ALA A 280 -17.38 -2.12 9.07
N LYS A 281 -18.25 -3.13 8.96
CA LYS A 281 -19.62 -3.08 9.52
C LYS A 281 -19.64 -3.19 11.05
N TYR A 282 -18.77 -4.02 11.63
CA TYR A 282 -18.75 -4.28 13.08
C TYR A 282 -17.94 -3.26 13.90
N GLY A 283 -17.02 -2.55 13.24
CA GLY A 283 -16.23 -1.48 13.83
C GLY A 283 -14.75 -1.81 13.96
N LEU A 284 -13.91 -0.84 13.59
CA LEU A 284 -12.47 -0.85 13.78
C LEU A 284 -12.07 -0.06 15.05
N GLY A 285 -10.90 -0.35 15.62
CA GLY A 285 -10.38 0.43 16.75
C GLY A 285 -11.03 0.10 18.10
N ALA A 286 -11.08 1.11 18.97
CA ALA A 286 -11.60 0.98 20.32
C ALA A 286 -13.07 1.43 20.42
N LYS A 287 -13.75 0.99 21.48
CA LYS A 287 -15.16 1.35 21.77
C LYS A 287 -16.16 0.94 20.67
N THR A 288 -15.88 -0.14 19.95
CA THR A 288 -16.74 -0.67 18.88
C THR A 288 -18.15 -1.04 19.38
N SER A 289 -18.29 -1.53 20.62
CA SER A 289 -19.60 -1.80 21.24
C SER A 289 -20.47 -0.55 21.43
N ALA A 290 -19.87 0.64 21.45
CA ALA A 290 -20.59 1.91 21.47
C ALA A 290 -20.82 2.50 20.06
N GLY A 291 -20.47 1.75 19.00
CA GLY A 291 -20.68 2.14 17.60
C GLY A 291 -19.51 2.88 16.95
N TYR A 292 -18.34 2.94 17.59
CA TYR A 292 -17.16 3.57 16.99
C TYR A 292 -16.49 2.69 15.93
N GLY A 293 -15.86 3.33 14.94
CA GLY A 293 -15.04 2.71 13.90
C GLY A 293 -15.81 1.94 12.83
N VAL A 294 -17.13 2.03 12.81
CA VAL A 294 -17.98 1.54 11.72
C VAL A 294 -17.67 2.33 10.45
N GLY A 295 -17.59 1.62 9.33
CA GLY A 295 -17.30 2.13 8.00
C GLY A 295 -17.91 1.25 6.90
N GLN A 296 -17.52 1.54 5.66
CA GLN A 296 -17.92 0.80 4.47
C GLN A 296 -16.79 0.74 3.45
N ILE A 297 -16.83 -0.22 2.54
CA ILE A 297 -15.90 -0.32 1.41
C ILE A 297 -16.17 0.82 0.42
N ASP A 298 -15.11 1.48 -0.06
CA ASP A 298 -15.19 2.43 -1.19
C ASP A 298 -15.02 1.64 -2.50
N ASP A 299 -16.13 1.08 -3.01
CA ASP A 299 -16.13 0.25 -4.23
C ASP A 299 -15.48 0.97 -5.42
N LYS A 300 -15.70 2.29 -5.56
CA LYS A 300 -15.09 3.07 -6.65
C LYS A 300 -13.58 3.18 -6.53
N ALA A 301 -13.05 3.27 -5.31
CA ALA A 301 -11.61 3.25 -5.09
C ALA A 301 -11.03 1.84 -5.29
N LYS A 302 -11.80 0.80 -4.93
CA LYS A 302 -11.43 -0.60 -5.14
C LYS A 302 -11.33 -0.94 -6.63
N ASP A 303 -12.36 -0.65 -7.42
CA ASP A 303 -12.40 -0.92 -8.86
C ASP A 303 -11.22 -0.26 -9.59
N ARG A 304 -10.92 1.01 -9.26
CA ARG A 304 -9.77 1.73 -9.83
C ARG A 304 -8.44 1.06 -9.48
N ALA A 305 -8.28 0.62 -8.24
CA ALA A 305 -7.07 -0.09 -7.83
C ALA A 305 -6.90 -1.43 -8.54
N GLU A 306 -7.97 -2.18 -8.76
CA GLU A 306 -7.94 -3.44 -9.51
C GLU A 306 -7.56 -3.23 -10.98
N GLU A 307 -8.10 -2.19 -11.61
CA GLU A 307 -7.74 -1.80 -12.97
C GLU A 307 -6.25 -1.42 -13.07
N GLU A 308 -5.73 -0.66 -12.12
CA GLU A 308 -4.31 -0.27 -12.06
C GLU A 308 -3.39 -1.50 -11.95
N VAL A 309 -3.71 -2.44 -11.06
CA VAL A 309 -2.96 -3.71 -10.90
C VAL A 309 -2.95 -4.49 -12.21
N LYS A 310 -4.11 -4.61 -12.87
CA LYS A 310 -4.26 -5.35 -14.12
C LYS A 310 -3.45 -4.73 -15.27
N GLN A 311 -3.52 -3.40 -15.42
CA GLN A 311 -2.75 -2.68 -16.44
C GLN A 311 -1.25 -2.84 -16.22
N GLN A 312 -0.80 -2.76 -14.97
CA GLN A 312 0.60 -2.90 -14.63
C GLN A 312 1.14 -4.31 -14.89
N GLU A 313 0.35 -5.34 -14.60
CA GLU A 313 0.71 -6.72 -14.88
C GLU A 313 0.83 -6.97 -16.40
N GLN A 314 -0.11 -6.43 -17.18
CA GLN A 314 -0.03 -6.47 -18.64
C GLN A 314 1.25 -5.80 -19.15
N ARG A 315 1.57 -4.60 -18.65
CA ARG A 315 2.84 -3.92 -18.99
C ARG A 315 4.06 -4.73 -18.60
N ARG A 316 4.06 -5.36 -17.43
CA ARG A 316 5.19 -6.20 -16.96
C ARG A 316 5.35 -7.46 -17.81
N GLN A 317 4.25 -8.09 -18.21
CA GLN A 317 4.27 -9.25 -19.10
C GLN A 317 4.77 -8.85 -20.50
N GLU A 318 4.30 -7.72 -21.02
CA GLU A 318 4.75 -7.16 -22.29
C GLU A 318 6.24 -6.81 -22.26
N GLU A 319 6.72 -6.13 -21.22
CA GLU A 319 8.15 -5.84 -21.04
C GLU A 319 9.00 -7.11 -20.92
N SER A 320 8.54 -8.10 -20.16
CA SER A 320 9.23 -9.39 -20.04
C SER A 320 9.27 -10.14 -21.36
N TYR A 321 8.17 -10.09 -22.12
CA TYR A 321 8.09 -10.65 -23.46
C TYR A 321 9.09 -9.94 -24.38
N LEU A 322 9.06 -8.61 -24.44
CA LEU A 322 10.00 -7.80 -25.23
C LEU A 322 11.46 -8.07 -24.87
N ARG A 323 11.79 -8.27 -23.58
CA ARG A 323 13.14 -8.63 -23.13
C ARG A 323 13.58 -10.04 -23.55
N SER A 324 12.65 -10.96 -23.78
CA SER A 324 12.93 -12.33 -24.22
C SER A 324 13.19 -12.45 -25.72
N LEU A 325 12.84 -11.41 -26.49
CA LEU A 325 12.97 -11.39 -27.93
C LEU A 325 14.41 -11.04 -28.36
N ASP A 326 14.78 -11.56 -29.52
CA ASP A 326 15.97 -11.12 -30.26
C ASP A 326 15.93 -9.59 -30.51
N PRO A 327 17.09 -8.89 -30.51
CA PRO A 327 17.13 -7.43 -30.67
C PRO A 327 16.31 -6.89 -31.86
N ASN A 328 16.34 -7.58 -33.01
CA ASN A 328 15.59 -7.15 -34.19
C ASN A 328 14.08 -7.31 -34.01
N LYS A 329 13.68 -8.43 -33.39
CA LYS A 329 12.26 -8.71 -33.13
C LYS A 329 11.71 -7.79 -32.03
N ARG A 330 12.52 -7.43 -31.04
CA ARG A 330 12.18 -6.44 -30.02
C ARG A 330 11.93 -5.06 -30.64
N LYS A 331 12.86 -4.55 -31.46
CA LYS A 331 12.72 -3.26 -32.16
C LYS A 331 11.48 -3.22 -33.04
N LEU A 332 11.14 -4.34 -33.69
CA LEU A 332 9.90 -4.46 -34.46
C LEU A 332 8.63 -4.36 -33.61
N GLU A 333 8.59 -5.04 -32.46
CA GLU A 333 7.43 -4.97 -31.55
C GLU A 333 7.29 -3.58 -30.90
N GLU A 334 8.39 -2.93 -30.54
CA GLU A 334 8.38 -1.54 -30.07
C GLU A 334 7.78 -0.60 -31.12
N LEU A 335 8.20 -0.70 -32.38
CA LEU A 335 7.63 0.09 -33.49
C LEU A 335 6.15 -0.22 -33.75
N LYS A 336 5.71 -1.47 -33.63
CA LYS A 336 4.28 -1.83 -33.76
C LYS A 336 3.40 -1.12 -32.74
N SER A 337 3.91 -0.90 -31.53
CA SER A 337 3.19 -0.23 -30.45
C SER A 337 3.04 1.28 -30.66
N GLU A 338 3.85 1.88 -31.54
CA GLU A 338 3.77 3.30 -31.82
C GLU A 338 2.48 3.67 -32.57
N LYS A 339 1.89 4.82 -32.21
CA LYS A 339 0.66 5.32 -32.84
C LYS A 339 0.75 5.40 -34.37
N ARG A 340 1.95 5.64 -34.93
CA ARG A 340 2.20 5.76 -36.37
C ARG A 340 2.01 4.43 -37.13
N PHE A 341 2.22 3.31 -36.45
CA PHE A 341 2.20 1.97 -37.05
C PHE A 341 1.07 1.07 -36.50
N SER A 342 0.52 1.39 -35.32
CA SER A 342 -0.48 0.59 -34.60
C SER A 342 -1.73 0.20 -35.40
N SER A 343 -2.13 1.01 -36.41
CA SER A 343 -3.31 0.75 -37.24
C SER A 343 -3.02 -0.06 -38.51
N GLN A 344 -1.76 -0.43 -38.77
CA GLN A 344 -1.34 -1.06 -40.02
C GLN A 344 -1.16 -2.56 -39.85
N THR A 345 -1.62 -3.34 -40.81
CA THR A 345 -1.44 -4.80 -40.85
C THR A 345 -0.31 -5.18 -41.81
N PRO A 346 0.40 -6.31 -41.57
CA PRO A 346 1.27 -6.90 -42.58
C PRO A 346 0.54 -7.11 -43.91
N PRO A 347 1.16 -6.85 -45.08
CA PRO A 347 2.55 -6.39 -45.29
C PRO A 347 2.72 -4.86 -45.19
N GLY A 348 1.64 -4.09 -45.16
CA GLY A 348 1.67 -2.62 -45.14
C GLY A 348 2.48 -2.04 -43.98
N LEU A 349 2.34 -2.65 -42.80
CA LEU A 349 3.15 -2.35 -41.62
C LEU A 349 4.65 -2.36 -41.93
N TYR A 350 5.18 -3.48 -42.44
CA TYR A 350 6.62 -3.62 -42.70
C TYR A 350 7.11 -2.65 -43.77
N ILE A 351 6.31 -2.43 -44.82
CA ILE A 351 6.64 -1.46 -45.88
C ILE A 351 6.69 -0.04 -45.31
N SER A 352 5.78 0.32 -44.40
CA SER A 352 5.77 1.63 -43.76
C SER A 352 6.99 1.85 -42.86
N ILE A 353 7.42 0.81 -42.13
CA ILE A 353 8.63 0.83 -41.31
C ILE A 353 9.86 1.06 -42.20
N LEU A 354 9.97 0.35 -43.33
CA LEU A 354 11.08 0.50 -44.27
C LEU A 354 11.13 1.88 -44.96
N LYS A 355 9.99 2.59 -45.03
CA LYS A 355 9.91 3.94 -45.61
C LYS A 355 10.16 5.05 -44.58
N ASP A 356 10.06 4.73 -43.29
CA ASP A 356 10.24 5.69 -42.20
C ASP A 356 11.73 5.89 -41.91
N LYS A 357 12.21 7.12 -42.06
CA LYS A 357 13.62 7.50 -41.86
C LYS A 357 14.06 7.46 -40.39
N GLU A 358 13.14 7.64 -39.44
CA GLU A 358 13.44 7.56 -38.01
C GLU A 358 13.53 6.08 -37.58
N ALA A 359 12.66 5.22 -38.12
CA ALA A 359 12.68 3.79 -37.84
C ALA A 359 13.88 3.06 -38.49
N THR A 360 14.36 3.57 -39.62
CA THR A 360 15.50 3.03 -40.38
C THR A 360 16.86 3.61 -39.98
N ALA A 361 16.92 4.47 -38.96
CA ALA A 361 18.15 5.09 -38.51
C ALA A 361 19.20 4.05 -38.03
N ASP A 362 20.33 4.01 -38.74
CA ASP A 362 21.62 3.37 -38.41
C ASP A 362 21.63 1.88 -38.01
N ASP A 363 20.69 1.07 -38.52
CA ASP A 363 20.69 -0.38 -38.27
C ASP A 363 20.37 -1.22 -39.52
N PRO A 364 21.39 -1.50 -40.37
CA PRO A 364 21.22 -2.32 -41.58
C PRO A 364 20.72 -3.74 -41.28
N SER A 365 21.07 -4.29 -40.12
CA SER A 365 20.68 -5.64 -39.71
C SER A 365 19.17 -5.73 -39.46
N PHE A 366 18.60 -4.72 -38.81
CA PHE A 366 17.17 -4.59 -38.58
C PHE A 366 16.41 -4.34 -39.88
N MET A 367 16.92 -3.48 -40.76
CA MET A 367 16.28 -3.21 -42.06
C MET A 367 16.17 -4.47 -42.92
N ARG A 368 17.23 -5.28 -42.98
CA ARG A 368 17.22 -6.60 -43.64
C ARG A 368 16.20 -7.55 -43.03
N TYR A 369 16.12 -7.60 -41.70
CA TYR A 369 15.13 -8.40 -40.99
C TYR A 369 13.69 -8.02 -41.36
N VAL A 370 13.35 -6.72 -41.34
CA VAL A 370 12.02 -6.23 -41.71
C VAL A 370 11.74 -6.43 -43.21
N ALA A 371 12.73 -6.24 -44.08
CA ALA A 371 12.61 -6.50 -45.52
C ALA A 371 12.32 -7.97 -45.82
N GLN A 372 12.94 -8.90 -45.08
CA GLN A 372 12.67 -10.33 -45.19
C GLN A 372 11.23 -10.66 -44.77
N LEU A 373 10.75 -10.12 -43.65
CA LEU A 373 9.35 -10.29 -43.21
C LEU A 373 8.33 -9.69 -44.21
N ALA A 374 8.66 -8.54 -44.81
CA ALA A 374 7.85 -7.90 -45.83
C ALA A 374 7.75 -8.78 -47.09
N LYS A 375 8.87 -9.35 -47.54
CA LYS A 375 8.92 -10.29 -48.66
C LYS A 375 8.08 -11.53 -48.40
N ASP A 376 8.22 -12.13 -47.22
CA ASP A 376 7.49 -13.35 -46.86
C ASP A 376 5.97 -13.08 -46.78
N SER A 377 5.57 -11.97 -46.17
CA SER A 377 4.15 -11.55 -46.13
C SER A 377 3.54 -11.27 -47.51
N LEU A 378 4.32 -10.68 -48.42
CA LEU A 378 3.88 -10.43 -49.80
C LEU A 378 3.73 -11.74 -50.60
N LYS A 379 4.58 -12.73 -50.34
CA LYS A 379 4.48 -14.07 -50.94
C LYS A 379 3.26 -14.82 -50.43
N GLU A 380 2.99 -14.80 -49.11
CA GLU A 380 1.78 -15.40 -48.53
C GLU A 380 0.49 -14.82 -49.15
N GLN A 381 0.51 -13.53 -49.48
CA GLN A 381 -0.61 -12.86 -50.15
C GLN A 381 -0.60 -12.97 -51.68
N ASP A 382 0.30 -13.75 -52.29
CA ASP A 382 0.46 -13.87 -53.76
C ASP A 382 0.56 -12.50 -54.46
N SER A 383 1.32 -11.60 -53.85
CA SER A 383 1.53 -10.22 -54.31
C SER A 383 3.00 -9.88 -54.53
N TRP A 384 3.90 -10.84 -54.30
CA TRP A 384 5.31 -10.75 -54.62
C TRP A 384 5.54 -10.85 -56.15
N LEU A 385 6.46 -10.03 -56.66
CA LEU A 385 6.89 -10.05 -58.06
C LEU A 385 8.13 -10.93 -58.21
N ASP A 386 8.06 -11.93 -59.07
CA ASP A 386 9.25 -12.71 -59.44
C ASP A 386 10.19 -11.89 -60.35
N GLU A 387 11.41 -12.40 -60.58
CA GLU A 387 12.44 -11.67 -61.32
C GLU A 387 12.04 -11.35 -62.77
N LYS A 388 11.25 -12.23 -63.40
CA LYS A 388 10.76 -12.03 -64.78
C LYS A 388 9.65 -10.97 -64.80
N GLU A 389 8.69 -11.06 -63.88
CA GLU A 389 7.62 -10.08 -63.69
C GLU A 389 8.20 -8.69 -63.38
N LEU A 390 9.26 -8.63 -62.57
CA LEU A 390 9.93 -7.39 -62.21
C LEU A 390 10.64 -6.74 -63.42
N GLN A 391 11.31 -7.54 -64.26
CA GLN A 391 11.93 -7.04 -65.50
C GLN A 391 10.88 -6.50 -66.48
N VAL A 392 9.76 -7.20 -66.64
CA VAL A 392 8.64 -6.76 -67.48
C VAL A 392 8.10 -5.42 -66.98
N LEU A 393 7.81 -5.30 -65.69
CA LEU A 393 7.24 -4.06 -65.13
C LEU A 393 8.21 -2.88 -65.09
N ARG A 394 9.53 -3.11 -65.00
CA ARG A 394 10.55 -2.05 -65.16
C ARG A 394 10.53 -1.46 -66.58
N SER A 395 10.29 -2.29 -67.59
CA SER A 395 10.20 -1.84 -68.99
C SER A 395 8.83 -1.25 -69.35
N ASN A 396 7.75 -1.80 -68.79
CA ASN A 396 6.38 -1.33 -69.00
C ASN A 396 5.54 -1.48 -67.72
N PRO A 397 5.44 -0.42 -66.89
CA PRO A 397 4.72 -0.48 -65.62
C PRO A 397 3.22 -0.79 -65.75
N LYS A 398 2.64 -0.60 -66.94
CA LYS A 398 1.21 -0.80 -67.21
C LYS A 398 0.91 -2.12 -67.93
N ASP A 399 1.89 -3.01 -68.07
CA ASP A 399 1.72 -4.30 -68.76
C ASP A 399 0.53 -5.08 -68.17
N ARG A 400 -0.41 -5.50 -69.02
CA ARG A 400 -1.64 -6.17 -68.57
C ARG A 400 -1.47 -7.68 -68.38
N SER A 401 -0.32 -8.24 -68.75
CA SER A 401 0.01 -9.65 -68.50
C SER A 401 0.15 -9.98 -67.00
N ILE A 402 0.44 -8.97 -66.17
CA ILE A 402 0.62 -9.12 -64.71
C ILE A 402 -0.61 -8.56 -63.97
N SER A 403 -1.03 -9.25 -62.91
CA SER A 403 -2.21 -8.87 -62.13
C SER A 403 -2.10 -7.43 -61.59
N SER A 404 -3.22 -6.72 -61.51
CA SER A 404 -3.25 -5.36 -60.93
C SER A 404 -2.74 -5.35 -59.48
N LYS A 405 -3.01 -6.42 -58.73
CA LYS A 405 -2.55 -6.63 -57.35
C LYS A 405 -1.02 -6.61 -57.25
N LYS A 406 -0.32 -7.31 -58.15
CA LYS A 406 1.14 -7.34 -58.21
C LYS A 406 1.72 -6.03 -58.77
N ARG A 407 1.11 -5.47 -59.81
CA ARG A 407 1.55 -4.20 -60.42
C ARG A 407 1.60 -3.05 -59.45
N ASN A 408 0.60 -2.92 -58.59
CA ASN A 408 0.53 -1.86 -57.59
C ASN A 408 1.61 -1.97 -56.50
N ARG A 409 2.35 -3.08 -56.43
CA ARG A 409 3.42 -3.32 -55.46
C ARG A 409 4.83 -3.15 -56.05
N LEU A 410 4.97 -2.74 -57.32
CA LEU A 410 6.28 -2.58 -57.97
C LEU A 410 7.27 -1.77 -57.12
N THR A 411 6.87 -0.58 -56.67
CA THR A 411 7.72 0.30 -55.84
C THR A 411 8.04 -0.30 -54.48
N ASP A 412 7.10 -1.06 -53.89
CA ASP A 412 7.30 -1.69 -52.58
C ASP A 412 8.28 -2.87 -52.69
N VAL A 413 8.19 -3.67 -53.76
CA VAL A 413 9.12 -4.78 -54.01
C VAL A 413 10.52 -4.27 -54.34
N GLU A 414 10.65 -3.19 -55.12
CA GLU A 414 11.95 -2.58 -55.40
C GLU A 414 12.63 -2.05 -54.14
N LEU A 415 11.87 -1.41 -53.25
CA LEU A 415 12.36 -0.98 -51.93
C LEU A 415 12.87 -2.16 -51.11
N ILE A 416 12.10 -3.25 -51.02
CA ILE A 416 12.46 -4.44 -50.25
C ILE A 416 13.74 -5.09 -50.82
N ILE A 417 13.85 -5.19 -52.15
CA ILE A 417 15.04 -5.74 -52.79
C ILE A 417 16.28 -4.88 -52.50
N GLY A 418 16.14 -3.54 -52.48
CA GLY A 418 17.21 -2.63 -52.11
C GLY A 418 17.82 -2.95 -50.73
N PHE A 419 16.98 -3.07 -49.70
CA PHE A 419 17.43 -3.40 -48.35
C PHE A 419 17.98 -4.81 -48.19
N LEU A 420 17.53 -5.78 -49.01
CA LEU A 420 18.08 -7.14 -49.00
C LEU A 420 19.46 -7.22 -49.70
N ALA A 421 19.80 -6.26 -50.55
CA ALA A 421 21.02 -6.26 -51.37
C ALA A 421 22.20 -5.46 -50.78
N GLU A 422 21.95 -4.51 -49.87
CA GLU A 422 23.00 -3.73 -49.19
C GLU A 422 23.78 -4.62 -48.20
N GLU A 423 25.06 -4.95 -48.48
CA GLU A 423 25.98 -5.77 -47.64
C GLU A 423 26.66 -5.05 -46.48
#